data_AF-A0A9P7AP57-F1
#
_entry.id   AF-A0A9P7AP57-F1
#
_cell.length_a   1.000
_cell.length_b   1.000
_cell.length_c   1.000
_cell.angle_alpha   90.00
_cell.angle_beta   90.00
_cell.angle_gamma   90.00
#
_symmetry.space_group_name_H-M   'P 1'
#
loop_
_entity.id
_entity.type
_entity.pdbx_description
1 polymer ?
#
loop_
_entity_poly.entity_id
_entity_poly.type
_entity_poly.pdbx_seq_one_letter_code
_entity_poly.pdbx_strand_id
1 'polypeptide(L)'
;MSAGRITNQNLFLVGDIFLTLLRSGRSLSIGALRSTTLSVNNVSRPSINVTIMKALRTTIKITGQLLTIIPTQASPETAILFLWNRGYVTSRSVIQGTMSATEHVIIITVPDDINTDDFSQVNGGQSTWQIAQDTLQAACNLLWVKATDMDVSLNSIAVVIPSDPKVFPYQFADGTLAVVSVEASTQLATSRGERVTTCLLCEAKVSGMRPHMGLHILRVLYHIPEPNMKDSVGTILPFMASGPLNWETKCAYKHTFRYGFADTGLANTLSRNVPVKCDLCHPALVPELGKSKRRAHEGYVEGVWCYNMVEHILTEHEGYAVPGHREIGAALPEGVWLTMKLEELEQKAAGIPRERFQVLPPPAMVTTHDKENNPIVSGSRKLKCSGTQIGTSRPSKKAHAASSRLQVSFSAVT
;
A
#
# COMPACT_ATOMS: atom_id res chain seq x y z
N MET A 1 48.99 3.82 5.42
CA MET A 1 48.26 3.04 6.44
C MET A 1 47.41 2.02 5.70
N SER A 2 47.72 0.73 5.81
CA SER A 2 46.96 -0.33 5.13
C SER A 2 45.61 -0.47 5.82
N ALA A 3 44.51 -0.21 5.10
CA ALA A 3 43.17 -0.45 5.60
C ALA A 3 43.04 -1.94 5.96
N GLY A 4 42.81 -2.23 7.24
CA GLY A 4 42.59 -3.59 7.71
C GLY A 4 41.27 -4.11 7.16
N ARG A 5 41.30 -5.23 6.43
CA ARG A 5 40.11 -6.00 6.08
C ARG A 5 39.43 -6.46 7.37
N ILE A 6 38.13 -6.21 7.51
CA ILE A 6 37.36 -6.50 8.73
C ILE A 6 37.27 -7.99 9.02
N THR A 7 37.06 -8.80 7.99
CA THR A 7 36.94 -10.24 8.15
C THR A 7 38.32 -10.88 8.01
N ASN A 8 38.64 -11.79 8.94
CA ASN A 8 39.67 -12.78 8.67
C ASN A 8 39.23 -13.50 7.38
N GLN A 9 40.09 -13.57 6.36
CA GLN A 9 39.71 -13.93 4.97
C GLN A 9 38.88 -15.23 4.87
N ASN A 10 38.94 -16.10 5.88
CA ASN A 10 38.27 -17.38 5.90
C ASN A 10 37.17 -17.52 6.97
N LEU A 11 36.97 -16.55 7.87
CA LEU A 11 36.02 -16.65 9.00
C LEU A 11 35.14 -15.40 9.11
N PHE A 12 33.84 -15.63 9.19
CA PHE A 12 32.83 -14.66 9.58
C PHE A 12 32.47 -14.86 11.06
N LEU A 13 32.54 -13.82 11.88
CA LEU A 13 32.35 -13.87 13.34
C LEU A 13 31.05 -13.18 13.76
N VAL A 14 30.48 -13.59 14.89
CA VAL A 14 29.46 -12.78 15.57
C VAL A 14 30.09 -11.43 15.95
N GLY A 15 29.42 -10.34 15.60
CA GLY A 15 29.90 -8.97 15.77
C GLY A 15 30.43 -8.34 14.48
N ASP A 16 30.70 -9.13 13.43
CA ASP A 16 31.12 -8.62 12.13
C ASP A 16 30.00 -7.83 11.44
N ILE A 17 30.40 -6.87 10.62
CA ILE A 17 29.47 -6.11 9.78
C ILE A 17 29.23 -6.85 8.48
N PHE A 18 27.99 -6.80 8.03
CA PHE A 18 27.59 -7.35 6.75
C PHE A 18 26.53 -6.54 6.04
N LEU A 19 26.43 -6.71 4.72
CA LEU A 19 25.43 -6.03 3.89
C LEU A 19 24.35 -7.00 3.41
N THR A 20 23.12 -6.51 3.33
CA THR A 20 21.97 -7.23 2.76
C THR A 20 21.02 -6.26 2.06
N LEU A 21 20.15 -6.76 1.19
CA LEU A 21 19.04 -5.99 0.65
C LEU A 21 17.88 -5.95 1.66
N LEU A 22 17.29 -4.77 1.82
CA LEU A 22 16.15 -4.53 2.70
C LEU A 22 15.10 -3.69 1.97
N ARG A 23 13.84 -3.97 2.27
CA ARG A 23 12.71 -3.19 1.78
C ARG A 23 12.30 -2.14 2.81
N SER A 24 12.07 -0.92 2.35
CA SER A 24 11.36 0.10 3.13
C SER A 24 10.35 0.79 2.21
N GLY A 25 9.07 0.59 2.50
CA GLY A 25 7.99 1.03 1.62
C GLY A 25 8.10 0.44 0.21
N ARG A 26 8.32 1.32 -0.79
CA ARG A 26 8.47 0.96 -2.21
C ARG A 26 9.91 0.96 -2.71
N SER A 27 10.87 1.14 -1.81
CA SER A 27 12.28 1.18 -2.16
C SER A 27 13.00 -0.07 -1.67
N LEU A 28 13.93 -0.55 -2.49
CA LEU A 28 14.89 -1.59 -2.13
C LEU A 28 16.27 -0.94 -1.96
N SER A 29 16.81 -0.99 -0.75
CA SER A 29 18.09 -0.36 -0.40
C SER A 29 19.00 -1.35 0.32
N ILE A 30 20.29 -1.04 0.36
CA ILE A 30 21.25 -1.83 1.12
C ILE A 30 21.15 -1.49 2.61
N GLY A 31 21.07 -2.50 3.46
CA GLY A 31 21.24 -2.38 4.90
C GLY A 31 22.65 -2.77 5.31
N ALA A 32 23.22 -2.04 6.26
CA ALA A 32 24.46 -2.42 6.93
C ALA A 32 24.12 -2.92 8.32
N LEU A 33 24.49 -4.16 8.64
CA LEU A 33 24.10 -4.82 9.87
C LEU A 33 25.30 -5.28 10.64
N ARG A 34 25.21 -5.22 11.97
CA ARG A 34 26.17 -5.88 12.85
C ARG A 34 25.62 -7.24 13.27
N SER A 35 26.33 -8.31 12.96
CA SER A 35 25.93 -9.66 13.33
C SER A 35 25.82 -9.81 14.84
N THR A 36 24.75 -10.44 15.30
CA THR A 36 24.46 -10.75 16.71
C THR A 36 24.34 -12.24 16.95
N THR A 37 23.83 -12.98 15.97
CA THR A 37 23.81 -14.44 16.03
C THR A 37 24.12 -15.04 14.66
N LEU A 38 24.74 -16.22 14.70
CA LEU A 38 25.04 -17.04 13.56
C LEU A 38 24.52 -18.44 13.84
N SER A 39 23.83 -19.04 12.87
CA SER A 39 23.47 -20.45 12.95
C SER A 39 23.68 -21.16 11.62
N VAL A 40 24.18 -22.39 11.70
CA VAL A 40 24.39 -23.30 10.57
C VAL A 40 23.54 -24.54 10.82
N ASN A 41 22.61 -24.84 9.93
CA ASN A 41 21.64 -25.93 10.06
C ASN A 41 20.89 -25.86 11.41
N ASN A 42 20.48 -24.65 11.80
CA ASN A 42 19.84 -24.29 13.07
C ASN A 42 20.71 -24.53 14.34
N VAL A 43 22.01 -24.77 14.21
CA VAL A 43 22.95 -24.85 15.34
C VAL A 43 23.67 -23.51 15.47
N SER A 44 23.56 -22.85 16.62
CA SER A 44 24.26 -21.60 16.90
C SER A 44 25.78 -21.79 16.86
N ARG A 45 26.49 -20.86 16.20
CA ARG A 45 27.95 -20.86 16.09
C ARG A 45 28.48 -19.46 16.43
N PRO A 46 29.66 -19.34 17.05
CA PRO A 46 30.32 -18.04 17.24
C PRO A 46 30.98 -17.52 15.95
N SER A 47 31.24 -18.43 15.00
CA SER A 47 31.92 -18.16 13.74
C SER A 47 31.53 -19.15 12.65
N ILE A 48 31.56 -18.74 11.39
CA ILE A 48 31.33 -19.60 10.22
C ILE A 48 32.49 -19.43 9.25
N ASN A 49 33.00 -20.53 8.69
CA ASN A 49 33.98 -20.43 7.61
C ASN A 49 33.30 -19.94 6.33
N VAL A 50 33.85 -18.93 5.67
CA VAL A 50 33.26 -18.31 4.46
C VAL A 50 33.08 -19.34 3.32
N THR A 51 33.88 -20.41 3.27
CA THR A 51 33.68 -21.51 2.32
C THR A 51 32.40 -22.30 2.59
N ILE A 52 32.00 -22.44 3.86
CA ILE A 52 30.73 -23.06 4.26
C ILE A 52 29.57 -22.14 3.85
N MET A 53 29.71 -20.82 3.94
CA MET A 53 28.71 -19.85 3.45
C MET A 53 28.42 -19.95 1.95
N LYS A 54 29.32 -20.56 1.18
CA LYS A 54 29.15 -20.75 -0.26
C LYS A 54 28.62 -22.13 -0.63
N ALA A 55 28.38 -23.01 0.35
CA ALA A 55 27.97 -24.39 0.10
C ALA A 55 26.46 -24.49 -0.11
N LEU A 56 26.02 -24.97 -1.28
CA LEU A 56 24.60 -25.08 -1.69
C LEU A 56 23.68 -25.89 -0.75
N ARG A 57 24.23 -26.63 0.22
CA ARG A 57 23.47 -27.52 1.11
C ARG A 57 23.43 -27.07 2.56
N THR A 58 24.13 -25.99 2.91
CA THR A 58 24.08 -25.46 4.26
C THR A 58 22.92 -24.50 4.38
N THR A 59 22.17 -24.56 5.47
CA THR A 59 21.19 -23.52 5.78
C THR A 59 21.84 -22.59 6.79
N ILE A 60 22.30 -21.42 6.33
CA ILE A 60 22.88 -20.42 7.21
C ILE A 60 21.86 -19.31 7.47
N LYS A 61 21.71 -18.97 8.74
CA LYS A 61 20.93 -17.81 9.18
C LYS A 61 21.84 -16.88 9.96
N ILE A 62 21.87 -15.64 9.53
CA ILE A 62 22.63 -14.58 10.17
C ILE A 62 21.64 -13.55 10.64
N THR A 63 21.65 -13.28 11.94
CA THR A 63 20.82 -12.26 12.55
C THR A 63 21.69 -11.06 12.90
N GLY A 64 21.26 -9.85 12.51
CA GLY A 64 22.01 -8.63 12.77
C GLY A 64 21.14 -7.46 13.19
N GLN A 65 21.76 -6.49 13.85
CA GLN A 65 21.16 -5.20 14.19
C GLN A 65 21.46 -4.21 13.07
N LEU A 66 20.42 -3.54 12.56
CA LEU A 66 20.55 -2.55 11.49
C LEU A 66 21.24 -1.28 12.01
N LEU A 67 22.35 -0.91 11.37
CA LEU A 67 23.18 0.24 11.76
C LEU A 67 22.60 1.55 11.22
N THR A 68 22.76 2.64 11.96
CA THR A 68 22.52 3.98 11.44
C THR A 68 23.80 4.53 10.82
N ILE A 69 23.86 4.57 9.49
CA ILE A 69 24.98 5.20 8.78
C ILE A 69 24.56 6.55 8.20
N ILE A 70 25.46 7.52 8.27
CA ILE A 70 25.24 8.89 7.82
C ILE A 70 26.26 9.25 6.74
N PRO A 71 25.86 9.89 5.63
CA PRO A 71 26.81 10.35 4.63
C PRO A 71 27.64 11.52 5.17
N THR A 72 28.92 11.57 4.82
CA THR A 72 29.75 12.75 4.98
C THR A 72 29.25 13.86 4.07
N GLN A 73 29.52 15.12 4.45
CA GLN A 73 29.24 16.24 3.54
C GLN A 73 30.05 16.07 2.26
N ALA A 74 29.37 16.20 1.12
CA ALA A 74 30.03 16.16 -0.18
C ALA A 74 30.92 17.40 -0.31
N SER A 75 32.23 17.19 -0.38
CA SER A 75 33.16 18.18 -0.92
C SER A 75 33.43 17.82 -2.38
N PRO A 76 33.51 18.80 -3.31
CA PRO A 76 33.70 18.53 -4.74
C PRO A 76 34.94 17.68 -5.07
N GLU A 77 35.91 17.60 -4.16
CA GLU A 77 37.17 16.87 -4.35
C GLU A 77 37.21 15.50 -3.64
N THR A 78 36.22 15.17 -2.80
CA THR A 78 36.25 13.94 -1.99
C THR A 78 35.03 13.07 -2.26
N ALA A 79 35.26 11.78 -2.48
CA ALA A 79 34.19 10.79 -2.55
C ALA A 79 33.32 10.83 -1.27
N ILE A 80 32.01 10.67 -1.44
CA ILE A 80 31.08 10.60 -0.31
C ILE A 80 31.34 9.30 0.45
N LEU A 81 31.55 9.42 1.76
CA LEU A 81 31.72 8.30 2.67
C LEU A 81 30.48 8.17 3.55
N PHE A 82 30.13 6.96 3.94
CA PHE A 82 29.10 6.68 4.92
C PHE A 82 29.76 6.27 6.23
N LEU A 83 29.42 6.97 7.31
CA LEU A 83 29.97 6.74 8.64
C LEU A 83 28.91 6.11 9.54
N TRP A 84 29.27 5.05 10.26
CA TRP A 84 28.42 4.56 11.33
C TRP A 84 28.46 5.53 12.52
N ASN A 85 27.31 6.11 12.88
CA ASN A 85 27.23 7.07 13.99
C ASN A 85 27.17 6.41 15.38
N ARG A 86 27.51 5.11 15.48
CA ARG A 86 27.35 4.25 16.67
C ARG A 86 25.91 3.97 17.09
N GLY A 87 24.92 4.46 16.34
CA GLY A 87 23.51 4.22 16.52
C GLY A 87 23.00 3.00 15.75
N TYR A 88 21.80 2.58 16.12
CA TYR A 88 21.06 1.54 15.44
C TYR A 88 19.69 2.07 15.02
N VAL A 89 19.17 1.56 13.90
CA VAL A 89 17.83 1.86 13.45
C VAL A 89 16.83 1.22 14.41
N THR A 90 15.87 2.00 14.90
CA THR A 90 14.81 1.52 15.79
C THR A 90 13.46 1.45 15.08
N SER A 91 12.55 0.63 15.60
CA SER A 91 11.12 0.59 15.23
C SER A 91 10.25 0.77 16.48
N ARG A 92 9.09 1.41 16.32
CA ARG A 92 8.09 1.54 17.40
C ARG A 92 7.23 0.29 17.49
N SER A 93 7.08 -0.23 18.70
CA SER A 93 6.12 -1.30 19.02
C SER A 93 5.20 -0.83 20.14
N VAL A 94 3.89 -1.05 19.99
CA VAL A 94 2.91 -0.76 21.05
C VAL A 94 3.00 -1.86 22.10
N ILE A 95 3.11 -1.49 23.38
CA ILE A 95 3.07 -2.46 24.47
C ILE A 95 1.62 -2.93 24.61
N GLN A 96 1.40 -4.24 24.43
CA GLN A 96 0.06 -4.84 24.50
C GLN A 96 -0.64 -4.47 25.83
N GLY A 97 -1.86 -3.95 25.71
CA GLY A 97 -2.66 -3.52 26.87
C GLY A 97 -2.38 -2.10 27.36
N THR A 98 -1.51 -1.33 26.68
CA THR A 98 -1.27 0.09 27.00
C THR A 98 -1.34 0.95 25.74
N MET A 99 -1.52 2.26 25.90
CA MET A 99 -1.34 3.24 24.81
C MET A 99 0.11 3.66 24.60
N SER A 100 1.05 3.09 25.36
CA SER A 100 2.47 3.44 25.28
C SER A 100 3.16 2.62 24.18
N ALA A 101 4.11 3.26 23.50
CA ALA A 101 4.98 2.60 22.53
C ALA A 101 6.44 2.65 22.99
N THR A 102 7.17 1.57 22.74
CA THR A 102 8.60 1.45 23.00
C THR A 102 9.38 1.37 21.70
N GLU A 103 10.60 1.87 21.71
CA GLU A 103 11.53 1.76 20.58
C GLU A 103 12.42 0.55 20.76
N HIS A 104 12.52 -0.28 19.72
CA HIS A 104 13.35 -1.47 19.70
C HIS A 104 14.33 -1.40 18.53
N VAL A 105 15.57 -1.82 18.75
CA VAL A 105 16.54 -1.99 17.65
C VAL A 105 15.99 -3.00 16.64
N ILE A 106 16.03 -2.64 15.36
CA ILE A 106 15.56 -3.52 14.30
C ILE A 106 16.56 -4.67 14.14
N ILE A 107 16.07 -5.88 14.37
CA ILE A 107 16.81 -7.14 14.22
C ILE A 107 16.34 -7.81 12.93
N ILE A 108 17.28 -8.16 12.06
CA ILE A 108 16.99 -8.75 10.76
C ILE A 108 17.70 -10.08 10.65
N THR A 109 16.97 -11.11 10.23
CA THR A 109 17.53 -12.44 9.93
C THR A 109 17.55 -12.64 8.43
N VAL A 110 18.74 -12.85 7.89
CA VAL A 110 18.98 -13.04 6.45
C VAL A 110 19.43 -14.48 6.19
N PRO A 111 18.86 -15.16 5.19
CA PRO A 111 19.34 -16.45 4.71
C PRO A 111 20.53 -16.26 3.74
N ASP A 112 21.59 -17.02 3.97
CA ASP A 112 22.71 -17.44 3.09
C ASP A 112 23.34 -16.52 2.00
N ASP A 113 22.91 -15.27 1.79
CA ASP A 113 23.51 -14.38 0.80
C ASP A 113 23.94 -13.05 1.43
N ILE A 114 25.23 -12.97 1.69
CA ILE A 114 25.84 -11.83 2.36
C ILE A 114 27.07 -11.40 1.58
N ASN A 115 27.19 -10.09 1.35
CA ASN A 115 28.43 -9.50 0.90
C ASN A 115 29.21 -8.95 2.11
N THR A 116 30.48 -9.32 2.23
CA THR A 116 31.42 -8.91 3.29
C THR A 116 32.62 -8.11 2.75
N ASP A 117 32.56 -7.58 1.54
CA ASP A 117 33.72 -6.99 0.83
C ASP A 117 34.27 -5.68 1.46
N ASP A 118 35.58 -5.50 1.29
CA ASP A 118 36.46 -4.33 1.55
C ASP A 118 35.89 -3.15 2.35
N PHE A 119 35.55 -3.41 3.61
CA PHE A 119 35.33 -2.36 4.59
C PHE A 119 36.65 -1.93 5.23
N SER A 120 36.80 -0.62 5.46
CA SER A 120 37.94 -0.07 6.18
C SER A 120 37.54 0.41 7.58
N GLN A 121 38.27 -0.04 8.60
CA GLN A 121 38.14 0.50 9.95
C GLN A 121 38.80 1.87 10.02
N VAL A 122 38.09 2.89 10.53
CA VAL A 122 38.65 4.23 10.74
C VAL A 122 38.84 4.42 12.23
N ASN A 123 40.10 4.45 12.63
CA ASN A 123 40.60 4.71 13.98
C ASN A 123 40.40 3.58 15.01
N GLY A 124 41.53 3.06 15.48
CA GLY A 124 41.63 2.11 16.59
C GLY A 124 41.29 2.81 17.91
N GLY A 125 40.13 2.46 18.46
CA GLY A 125 39.62 2.96 19.75
C GLY A 125 38.13 3.30 19.66
N GLN A 126 37.27 2.28 19.84
CA GLN A 126 35.81 2.35 19.69
C GLN A 126 35.33 2.63 18.24
N SER A 127 35.74 1.73 17.35
CA SER A 127 35.53 1.62 15.90
C SER A 127 34.34 2.39 15.30
N THR A 128 34.65 3.51 14.63
CA THR A 128 33.76 4.10 13.63
C THR A 128 34.12 3.50 12.27
N TRP A 129 33.13 2.97 11.56
CA TRP A 129 33.33 2.41 10.22
C TRP A 129 33.09 3.48 9.17
N GLN A 130 33.87 3.46 8.10
CA GLN A 130 33.58 4.23 6.89
C GLN A 130 33.46 3.32 5.68
N ILE A 131 32.52 3.64 4.80
CA ILE A 131 32.29 2.92 3.55
C ILE A 131 32.08 3.93 2.44
N ALA A 132 32.81 3.82 1.34
CA ALA A 132 32.59 4.69 0.19
C ALA A 132 31.21 4.43 -0.42
N GLN A 133 30.57 5.49 -0.91
CA GLN A 133 29.26 5.39 -1.58
C GLN A 133 29.31 4.39 -2.74
N ASP A 134 30.35 4.45 -3.58
CA ASP A 134 30.47 3.60 -4.76
C ASP A 134 30.59 2.12 -4.37
N THR A 135 31.27 1.82 -3.26
CA THR A 135 31.36 0.45 -2.71
C THR A 135 29.99 -0.04 -2.25
N LEU A 136 29.23 0.79 -1.52
CA LEU A 136 27.87 0.43 -1.09
C LEU A 136 26.93 0.24 -2.30
N GLN A 137 27.01 1.09 -3.32
CA GLN A 137 26.20 0.98 -4.53
C GLN A 137 26.57 -0.27 -5.34
N ALA A 138 27.86 -0.56 -5.50
CA ALA A 138 28.32 -1.78 -6.16
C ALA A 138 27.84 -3.03 -5.43
N ALA A 139 27.92 -3.05 -4.08
CA ALA A 139 27.39 -4.13 -3.27
C ALA A 139 25.87 -4.27 -3.42
N CYS A 140 25.12 -3.16 -3.47
CA CYS A 140 23.68 -3.16 -3.66
C CYS A 140 23.29 -3.77 -5.01
N ASN A 141 23.99 -3.37 -6.08
CA ASN A 141 23.78 -3.91 -7.42
C ASN A 141 24.12 -5.41 -7.47
N LEU A 142 25.24 -5.83 -6.88
CA LEU A 142 25.66 -7.24 -6.85
C LEU A 142 24.66 -8.12 -6.10
N LEU A 143 24.21 -7.69 -4.92
CA LEU A 143 23.20 -8.42 -4.15
C LEU A 143 21.88 -8.52 -4.92
N TRP A 144 21.52 -7.49 -5.69
CA TRP A 144 20.30 -7.51 -6.48
C TRP A 144 20.39 -8.49 -7.66
N VAL A 145 21.52 -8.50 -8.38
CA VAL A 145 21.78 -9.47 -9.45
C VAL A 145 21.67 -10.89 -8.91
N LYS A 146 22.34 -11.18 -7.78
CA LYS A 146 22.25 -12.50 -7.13
C LYS A 146 20.83 -12.89 -6.72
N ALA A 147 20.09 -11.97 -6.09
CA ALA A 147 18.71 -12.21 -5.71
C ALA A 147 17.84 -12.55 -6.93
N THR A 148 18.08 -11.89 -8.06
CA THR A 148 17.40 -12.17 -9.33
C THR A 148 17.80 -13.53 -9.90
N ASP A 149 19.10 -13.86 -9.93
CA ASP A 149 19.61 -15.15 -10.41
C ASP A 149 19.07 -16.33 -9.59
N MET A 150 18.82 -16.10 -8.30
CA MET A 150 18.23 -17.07 -7.37
C MET A 150 16.69 -17.08 -7.37
N ASP A 151 16.04 -16.31 -8.23
CA ASP A 151 14.57 -16.14 -8.29
C ASP A 151 13.96 -15.79 -6.92
N VAL A 152 14.66 -14.95 -6.14
CA VAL A 152 14.20 -14.50 -4.84
C VAL A 152 13.03 -13.54 -5.05
N SER A 153 11.85 -13.95 -4.57
CA SER A 153 10.67 -13.09 -4.61
C SER A 153 10.94 -11.77 -3.88
N LEU A 154 10.63 -10.62 -4.51
CA LEU A 154 10.71 -9.31 -3.86
C LEU A 154 9.94 -9.27 -2.52
N ASN A 155 8.87 -10.06 -2.37
CA ASN A 155 8.07 -10.13 -1.15
C ASN A 155 8.70 -10.98 -0.04
N SER A 156 9.74 -11.76 -0.32
CA SER A 156 10.47 -12.49 0.70
C SER A 156 11.60 -11.67 1.32
N ILE A 157 12.08 -10.60 0.66
CA ILE A 157 13.09 -9.69 1.21
C ILE A 157 12.53 -9.00 2.47
N ALA A 158 13.34 -8.97 3.54
CA ALA A 158 12.95 -8.41 4.83
C ALA A 158 12.49 -6.94 4.70
N VAL A 159 11.36 -6.63 5.33
CA VAL A 159 10.77 -5.29 5.37
C VAL A 159 11.19 -4.60 6.67
N VAL A 160 11.60 -3.34 6.55
CA VAL A 160 12.03 -2.46 7.63
C VAL A 160 11.10 -1.25 7.68
N ILE A 161 10.60 -0.96 8.87
CA ILE A 161 9.75 0.20 9.15
C ILE A 161 10.39 0.94 10.33
N PRO A 162 11.26 1.93 10.07
CA PRO A 162 11.93 2.64 11.14
C PRO A 162 11.00 3.62 11.86
N SER A 163 11.30 3.90 13.12
CA SER A 163 10.64 4.93 13.92
C SER A 163 10.85 6.32 13.32
N ASP A 164 12.06 6.58 12.81
CA ASP A 164 12.43 7.80 12.10
C ASP A 164 12.71 7.47 10.62
N PRO A 165 11.92 7.98 9.66
CA PRO A 165 12.15 7.71 8.24
C PRO A 165 13.47 8.30 7.71
N LYS A 166 14.15 9.17 8.46
CA LYS A 166 15.46 9.73 8.08
C LYS A 166 16.64 8.79 8.32
N VAL A 167 16.46 7.77 9.16
CA VAL A 167 17.55 6.82 9.48
C VAL A 167 17.62 5.63 8.52
N PHE A 168 16.52 5.28 7.84
CA PHE A 168 16.49 4.24 6.82
C PHE A 168 15.28 4.37 5.85
N PRO A 169 15.41 4.17 4.52
CA PRO A 169 16.66 4.02 3.79
C PRO A 169 17.60 5.18 4.04
N TYR A 170 18.90 4.97 3.92
CA TYR A 170 19.86 6.04 4.14
C TYR A 170 19.60 7.18 3.15
N GLN A 171 19.83 8.43 3.56
CA GLN A 171 19.54 9.61 2.76
C GLN A 171 20.75 10.53 2.69
N PHE A 172 20.92 11.21 1.55
CA PHE A 172 21.83 12.34 1.44
C PHE A 172 21.27 13.56 2.20
N ALA A 173 22.11 14.60 2.35
CA ALA A 173 21.72 15.82 3.07
C ALA A 173 20.53 16.56 2.43
N ASP A 174 20.26 16.34 1.14
CA ASP A 174 19.12 16.88 0.40
C ASP A 174 17.83 16.05 0.56
N GLY A 175 17.88 14.96 1.32
CA GLY A 175 16.76 14.04 1.53
C GLY A 175 16.57 13.01 0.43
N THR A 176 17.40 13.02 -0.63
CA THR A 176 17.35 11.97 -1.65
C THR A 176 17.86 10.65 -1.10
N LEU A 177 17.25 9.54 -1.52
CA LEU A 177 17.63 8.21 -1.03
C LEU A 177 19.03 7.85 -1.51
N ALA A 178 19.89 7.48 -0.56
CA ALA A 178 21.21 6.95 -0.82
C ALA A 178 21.18 5.43 -0.99
N VAL A 179 22.01 4.94 -1.91
CA VAL A 179 22.27 3.52 -2.14
C VAL A 179 21.00 2.68 -2.30
N VAL A 180 20.29 2.92 -3.39
CA VAL A 180 19.05 2.24 -3.75
C VAL A 180 19.26 1.45 -5.04
N SER A 181 18.68 0.24 -5.12
CA SER A 181 18.54 -0.44 -6.41
C SER A 181 17.35 0.16 -7.16
N VAL A 182 17.64 1.02 -8.14
CA VAL A 182 16.61 1.72 -8.94
C VAL A 182 15.73 0.73 -9.69
N GLU A 183 16.35 -0.28 -10.29
CA GLU A 183 15.63 -1.34 -11.01
C GLU A 183 14.69 -2.11 -10.07
N ALA A 184 15.21 -2.60 -8.95
CA ALA A 184 14.41 -3.37 -8.01
C ALA A 184 13.30 -2.53 -7.37
N SER A 185 13.55 -1.26 -7.09
CA SER A 185 12.53 -0.33 -6.57
C SER A 185 11.44 -0.07 -7.60
N THR A 186 11.80 0.00 -8.89
CA THR A 186 10.82 0.11 -10.00
C THR A 186 10.00 -1.17 -10.13
N GLN A 187 10.65 -2.34 -10.06
CA GLN A 187 9.96 -3.63 -10.03
C GLN A 187 9.05 -3.75 -8.80
N LEU A 188 9.47 -3.27 -7.63
CA LEU A 188 8.66 -3.27 -6.42
C LEU A 188 7.46 -2.32 -6.53
N ALA A 189 7.66 -1.12 -7.12
CA ALA A 189 6.60 -0.15 -7.34
C ALA A 189 5.57 -0.63 -8.38
N THR A 190 6.00 -1.42 -9.38
CA THR A 190 5.12 -2.02 -10.40
C THR A 190 4.51 -3.35 -9.94
N SER A 191 5.18 -4.06 -9.03
CA SER A 191 4.60 -5.22 -8.37
C SER A 191 3.32 -4.76 -7.67
N ARG A 192 2.23 -5.52 -7.83
CA ARG A 192 1.00 -5.25 -7.08
C ARG A 192 1.40 -5.30 -5.61
N GLY A 193 1.49 -4.13 -4.98
CA GLY A 193 2.01 -3.98 -3.63
C GLY A 193 1.39 -5.02 -2.69
N GLU A 194 2.13 -5.36 -1.64
CA GLU A 194 1.69 -6.37 -0.67
C GLU A 194 0.22 -6.13 -0.33
N ARG A 195 -0.62 -7.11 -0.66
CA ARG A 195 -2.05 -6.98 -0.42
C ARG A 195 -2.21 -6.83 1.08
N VAL A 196 -2.65 -5.66 1.53
CA VAL A 196 -3.05 -5.47 2.92
C VAL A 196 -4.21 -6.44 3.14
N THR A 197 -3.92 -7.52 3.86
CA THR A 197 -4.86 -8.59 4.13
C THR A 197 -5.41 -8.51 5.53
N THR A 198 -4.97 -7.56 6.37
CA THR A 198 -5.51 -7.38 7.73
C THR A 198 -6.04 -5.97 7.86
N CYS A 199 -7.32 -5.83 8.22
CA CYS A 199 -7.95 -4.54 8.41
C CYS A 199 -7.40 -3.88 9.67
N LEU A 200 -7.02 -2.60 9.59
CA LEU A 200 -6.52 -1.89 10.78
C LEU A 200 -7.62 -1.51 11.76
N LEU A 201 -8.87 -1.38 11.30
CA LEU A 201 -10.00 -0.99 12.15
C LEU A 201 -10.56 -2.15 12.97
N CYS A 202 -10.62 -3.35 12.40
CA CYS A 202 -11.22 -4.52 13.06
C CYS A 202 -10.29 -5.74 13.16
N GLU A 203 -9.04 -5.61 12.72
CA GLU A 203 -8.01 -6.66 12.74
C GLU A 203 -8.38 -7.94 11.96
N ALA A 204 -9.47 -7.92 11.21
CA ALA A 204 -9.93 -9.07 10.43
C ALA A 204 -9.00 -9.33 9.23
N LYS A 205 -8.71 -10.61 9.00
CA LYS A 205 -8.04 -11.05 7.77
C LYS A 205 -9.03 -11.06 6.60
N VAL A 206 -8.76 -10.29 5.56
CA VAL A 206 -9.64 -10.05 4.42
C VAL A 206 -8.93 -10.30 3.10
N SER A 207 -9.68 -10.86 2.15
CA SER A 207 -9.21 -11.13 0.79
C SER A 207 -9.12 -9.86 -0.07
N GLY A 208 -9.85 -8.81 0.31
CA GLY A 208 -9.82 -7.50 -0.34
C GLY A 208 -10.13 -6.39 0.67
N MET A 209 -9.16 -5.50 0.89
CA MET A 209 -9.32 -4.38 1.82
C MET A 209 -10.43 -3.42 1.40
N ARG A 210 -10.54 -3.11 0.11
CA ARG A 210 -11.53 -2.17 -0.40
C ARG A 210 -12.99 -2.57 -0.09
N PRO A 211 -13.48 -3.76 -0.49
CA PRO A 211 -14.86 -4.15 -0.17
C PRO A 211 -15.10 -4.20 1.34
N HIS A 212 -14.11 -4.65 2.10
CA HIS A 212 -14.21 -4.70 3.55
C HIS A 212 -14.33 -3.30 4.19
N MET A 213 -13.47 -2.37 3.81
CA MET A 213 -13.53 -0.97 4.27
C MET A 213 -14.84 -0.29 3.82
N GLY A 214 -15.33 -0.59 2.62
CA GLY A 214 -16.63 -0.13 2.16
C GLY A 214 -17.77 -0.56 3.08
N LEU A 215 -17.74 -1.79 3.59
CA LEU A 215 -18.76 -2.26 4.54
C LEU A 215 -18.69 -1.52 5.89
N HIS A 216 -17.49 -1.25 6.41
CA HIS A 216 -17.32 -0.42 7.61
C HIS A 216 -17.94 0.97 7.43
N ILE A 217 -17.65 1.61 6.29
CA ILE A 217 -18.20 2.93 5.94
C ILE A 217 -19.74 2.88 5.88
N LEU A 218 -20.30 1.92 5.14
CA LEU A 218 -21.75 1.78 5.03
C LEU A 218 -22.41 1.53 6.39
N ARG A 219 -21.83 0.68 7.23
CA ARG A 219 -22.40 0.42 8.56
C ARG A 219 -22.42 1.67 9.43
N VAL A 220 -21.35 2.46 9.41
CA VAL A 220 -21.31 3.72 10.16
C VAL A 220 -22.32 4.73 9.63
N LEU A 221 -22.43 4.89 8.30
CA LEU A 221 -23.41 5.78 7.68
C LEU A 221 -24.87 5.42 8.03
N TYR A 222 -25.16 4.13 8.24
CA TYR A 222 -26.50 3.65 8.58
C TYR A 222 -26.67 3.33 10.08
N HIS A 223 -25.74 3.78 10.93
CA HIS A 223 -25.75 3.58 12.38
C HIS A 223 -25.91 2.10 12.79
N ILE A 224 -25.22 1.21 12.08
CA ILE A 224 -25.19 -0.24 12.35
C ILE A 224 -23.97 -0.51 13.25
N PRO A 225 -24.16 -1.08 14.45
CA PRO A 225 -23.05 -1.35 15.36
C PRO A 225 -22.11 -2.43 14.81
N GLU A 226 -20.81 -2.25 15.04
CA GLU A 226 -19.77 -3.21 14.64
C GLU A 226 -19.05 -3.76 15.88
N PRO A 227 -19.32 -5.01 16.28
CA PRO A 227 -18.90 -5.52 17.59
C PRO A 227 -17.38 -5.72 17.76
N ASN A 228 -16.60 -5.63 16.68
CA ASN A 228 -15.17 -5.94 16.67
C ASN A 228 -14.32 -4.78 16.15
N MET A 229 -14.77 -3.53 16.32
CA MET A 229 -13.97 -2.36 15.93
C MET A 229 -13.04 -1.96 17.06
N LYS A 230 -11.75 -1.92 16.75
CA LYS A 230 -10.71 -1.34 17.60
C LYS A 230 -10.78 0.18 17.57
N ASP A 231 -10.98 0.72 16.38
CA ASP A 231 -11.09 2.15 16.11
C ASP A 231 -12.39 2.45 15.36
N SER A 232 -13.04 3.57 15.68
CA SER A 232 -14.23 4.02 14.95
C SER A 232 -13.86 4.49 13.53
N VAL A 233 -14.71 4.21 12.54
CA VAL A 233 -14.60 4.91 11.25
C VAL A 233 -14.88 6.40 11.50
N GLY A 234 -13.92 7.26 11.16
CA GLY A 234 -14.09 8.71 11.34
C GLY A 234 -15.30 9.24 10.58
N THR A 235 -15.99 10.23 11.15
CA THR A 235 -17.15 10.91 10.55
C THR A 235 -16.77 11.70 9.30
N ILE A 236 -15.57 12.28 9.27
CA ILE A 236 -15.01 12.95 8.08
C ILE A 236 -14.14 11.94 7.35
N LEU A 237 -14.75 11.19 6.45
CA LEU A 237 -14.05 10.22 5.61
C LEU A 237 -13.12 10.96 4.63
N PRO A 238 -11.81 10.74 4.75
CA PRO A 238 -11.22 9.84 3.80
C PRO A 238 -10.31 8.83 4.50
N PHE A 239 -10.51 7.56 4.20
CA PHE A 239 -9.53 6.52 4.50
C PHE A 239 -8.33 6.67 3.53
N MET A 240 -7.59 7.77 3.66
CA MET A 240 -6.22 7.92 3.19
C MET A 240 -5.44 8.63 4.29
N ALA A 241 -4.82 7.82 5.15
CA ALA A 241 -3.73 8.14 6.07
C ALA A 241 -3.79 9.51 6.78
N SER A 242 -4.06 9.48 8.08
CA SER A 242 -3.81 10.56 9.03
C SER A 242 -2.37 11.10 8.91
N GLY A 243 -2.23 12.25 8.26
CA GLY A 243 -1.06 13.11 8.22
C GLY A 243 -1.49 14.53 7.79
N PRO A 244 -0.77 15.60 8.21
CA PRO A 244 -1.22 16.98 8.01
C PRO A 244 -1.33 17.35 6.53
N LEU A 245 -2.46 17.96 6.19
CA LEU A 245 -2.94 18.25 4.84
C LEU A 245 -2.16 19.40 4.19
N ASN A 246 -1.33 19.08 3.19
CA ASN A 246 -0.99 19.98 2.09
C ASN A 246 -0.86 19.10 0.84
N TRP A 247 -1.88 19.11 -0.02
CA TRP A 247 -1.86 18.38 -1.29
C TRP A 247 -1.96 19.38 -2.45
N GLU A 248 -0.81 19.88 -2.90
CA GLU A 248 -0.61 20.18 -4.31
C GLU A 248 0.11 18.98 -4.95
N THR A 249 -0.60 18.14 -5.70
CA THR A 249 0.07 17.05 -6.42
C THR A 249 0.64 17.57 -7.74
N LYS A 250 1.90 18.02 -7.73
CA LYS A 250 2.73 18.20 -8.94
C LYS A 250 3.37 16.87 -9.37
N CYS A 251 2.63 15.76 -9.31
CA CYS A 251 3.17 14.44 -9.66
C CYS A 251 3.46 14.37 -11.17
N ALA A 252 4.73 14.24 -11.55
CA ALA A 252 5.18 14.09 -12.94
C ALA A 252 4.68 12.79 -13.63
N TYR A 253 4.08 11.88 -12.86
CA TYR A 253 3.60 10.57 -13.32
C TYR A 253 2.07 10.49 -13.23
N LYS A 254 1.37 11.30 -14.02
CA LYS A 254 -0.10 11.23 -14.18
C LYS A 254 -0.47 9.89 -14.81
N HIS A 255 -0.70 8.87 -13.99
CA HIS A 255 -1.24 7.60 -14.44
C HIS A 255 -2.77 7.63 -14.40
N THR A 256 -3.40 7.35 -15.53
CA THR A 256 -4.84 7.04 -15.58
C THR A 256 -5.06 5.70 -14.88
N PHE A 257 -5.47 5.71 -13.61
CA PHE A 257 -5.93 4.51 -12.94
C PHE A 257 -7.41 4.32 -13.24
N ARG A 258 -7.77 3.15 -13.77
CA ARG A 258 -9.18 2.73 -13.84
C ARG A 258 -9.49 1.95 -12.57
N TYR A 259 -10.62 2.23 -11.93
CA TYR A 259 -11.10 1.45 -10.78
C TYR A 259 -11.58 0.03 -11.16
N GLY A 260 -11.23 -0.49 -12.34
CA GLY A 260 -11.48 -1.89 -12.73
C GLY A 260 -12.94 -2.32 -12.51
N PHE A 261 -13.15 -3.56 -12.09
CA PHE A 261 -14.48 -4.13 -11.80
C PHE A 261 -15.17 -3.57 -10.54
N ALA A 262 -14.64 -2.50 -9.94
CA ALA A 262 -15.24 -1.92 -8.73
C ALA A 262 -16.56 -1.20 -9.04
N ASP A 263 -16.80 -0.79 -10.28
CA ASP A 263 -18.02 -0.08 -10.68
C ASP A 263 -19.22 -1.02 -10.86
N THR A 264 -18.98 -2.34 -11.00
CA THR A 264 -20.00 -3.31 -11.43
C THR A 264 -20.60 -4.17 -10.31
N GLY A 265 -20.28 -3.88 -9.03
CA GLY A 265 -20.95 -4.53 -7.89
C GLY A 265 -21.02 -6.06 -7.97
N LEU A 266 -19.90 -6.76 -8.13
CA LEU A 266 -19.92 -8.22 -8.20
C LEU A 266 -19.91 -8.84 -6.80
N ALA A 267 -20.35 -10.10 -6.68
CA ALA A 267 -20.30 -10.84 -5.41
C ALA A 267 -18.90 -10.88 -4.77
N ASN A 268 -17.84 -10.73 -5.57
CA ASN A 268 -16.45 -10.69 -5.13
C ASN A 268 -15.92 -9.25 -4.90
N THR A 269 -16.68 -8.23 -5.26
CA THR A 269 -16.39 -6.80 -5.12
C THR A 269 -17.62 -6.05 -4.61
N LEU A 270 -18.08 -6.43 -3.41
CA LEU A 270 -19.29 -5.92 -2.75
C LEU A 270 -19.27 -4.43 -2.36
N SER A 271 -18.23 -3.67 -2.73
CA SER A 271 -18.23 -2.22 -2.52
C SER A 271 -17.89 -1.51 -3.80
N ARG A 272 -18.81 -0.64 -4.20
CA ARG A 272 -18.65 0.34 -5.27
C ARG A 272 -18.17 1.70 -4.73
N ASN A 273 -17.52 1.73 -3.56
CA ASN A 273 -16.93 2.96 -3.04
C ASN A 273 -15.69 3.32 -3.86
N VAL A 274 -15.93 4.06 -4.94
CA VAL A 274 -14.93 4.63 -5.83
C VAL A 274 -15.13 6.15 -5.84
N PRO A 275 -14.09 6.95 -6.07
CA PRO A 275 -14.28 8.36 -6.33
C PRO A 275 -15.00 8.52 -7.67
N VAL A 276 -16.04 9.32 -7.62
CA VAL A 276 -16.92 9.67 -8.72
C VAL A 276 -16.90 11.18 -8.89
N LYS A 277 -17.15 11.64 -10.12
CA LYS A 277 -17.32 13.05 -10.40
C LYS A 277 -18.73 13.46 -9.97
N CYS A 278 -18.86 14.55 -9.20
CA CYS A 278 -20.16 15.18 -8.99
C CYS A 278 -20.55 15.98 -10.23
N ASP A 279 -21.59 15.54 -10.94
CA ASP A 279 -22.10 16.25 -12.12
C ASP A 279 -22.81 17.56 -11.79
N LEU A 280 -23.11 17.84 -10.51
CA LEU A 280 -23.60 19.15 -10.07
C LEU A 280 -22.46 20.18 -9.96
N CYS A 281 -21.30 19.80 -9.42
CA CYS A 281 -20.11 20.66 -9.37
C CYS A 281 -19.54 20.93 -10.76
N HIS A 282 -19.65 19.93 -11.64
CA HIS A 282 -19.00 19.93 -12.93
C HIS A 282 -19.98 19.42 -13.99
N PRO A 283 -21.03 20.20 -14.29
CA PRO A 283 -22.01 19.81 -15.29
C PRO A 283 -21.30 19.49 -16.59
N ALA A 284 -21.55 18.31 -17.14
CA ALA A 284 -21.12 17.97 -18.48
C ALA A 284 -21.81 18.96 -19.42
N LEU A 285 -21.12 20.06 -19.75
CA LEU A 285 -21.58 20.95 -20.79
C LEU A 285 -21.72 20.08 -22.04
N VAL A 286 -22.95 19.90 -22.51
CA VAL A 286 -23.18 19.36 -23.85
C VAL A 286 -22.31 20.20 -24.78
N PRO A 287 -21.44 19.61 -25.61
CA PRO A 287 -20.69 20.38 -26.57
C PRO A 287 -21.70 21.13 -27.46
N GLU A 288 -21.91 22.42 -27.21
CA GLU A 288 -22.71 23.24 -28.11
C GLU A 288 -21.99 23.23 -29.46
N LEU A 289 -22.61 22.60 -30.46
CA LEU A 289 -22.14 22.64 -31.84
C LEU A 289 -21.97 24.12 -32.23
N GLY A 290 -20.73 24.59 -32.30
CA GLY A 290 -20.38 25.93 -32.77
C GLY A 290 -19.99 26.98 -31.70
N LYS A 291 -19.95 26.65 -30.40
CA LYS A 291 -19.51 27.61 -29.35
C LYS A 291 -18.46 27.04 -28.39
N SER A 292 -17.26 26.73 -28.90
CA SER A 292 -16.13 26.24 -28.10
C SER A 292 -15.33 27.35 -27.38
N LYS A 293 -15.97 28.16 -26.53
CA LYS A 293 -15.23 29.17 -25.73
C LYS A 293 -15.34 29.08 -24.21
N ARG A 294 -16.21 28.24 -23.64
CA ARG A 294 -16.06 27.87 -22.22
C ARG A 294 -15.06 26.72 -22.13
N ARG A 295 -13.77 27.08 -22.03
CA ARG A 295 -12.73 26.14 -21.60
C ARG A 295 -13.12 25.65 -20.21
N ALA A 296 -13.61 24.42 -20.10
CA ALA A 296 -13.52 23.70 -18.83
C ALA A 296 -12.06 23.83 -18.38
N HIS A 297 -11.81 24.20 -17.12
CA HIS A 297 -10.45 24.30 -16.60
C HIS A 297 -9.73 22.97 -16.90
N GLU A 298 -8.78 23.02 -17.83
CA GLU A 298 -7.97 21.87 -18.19
C GLU A 298 -7.14 21.51 -16.97
N GLY A 299 -7.46 20.37 -16.35
CA GLY A 299 -6.53 19.78 -15.42
C GLY A 299 -7.12 18.65 -14.62
N TYR A 300 -8.07 18.97 -13.75
CA TYR A 300 -8.45 18.12 -12.61
C TYR A 300 -9.88 18.41 -12.19
N VAL A 301 -10.61 17.34 -11.86
CA VAL A 301 -11.94 17.39 -11.25
C VAL A 301 -11.80 16.74 -9.89
N GLU A 302 -12.34 17.38 -8.86
CA GLU A 302 -12.37 16.79 -7.53
C GLU A 302 -13.30 15.57 -7.53
N GLY A 303 -12.76 14.43 -7.08
CA GLY A 303 -13.50 13.19 -6.98
C GLY A 303 -14.14 13.08 -5.60
N VAL A 304 -15.45 12.85 -5.56
CA VAL A 304 -16.21 12.57 -4.34
C VAL A 304 -16.33 11.06 -4.21
N TRP A 305 -16.05 10.48 -3.05
CA TRP A 305 -16.29 9.05 -2.85
C TRP A 305 -17.78 8.74 -2.97
N CYS A 306 -18.14 7.68 -3.69
CA CYS A 306 -19.53 7.31 -3.96
C CYS A 306 -20.40 7.29 -2.68
N TYR A 307 -19.90 6.71 -1.59
CA TYR A 307 -20.65 6.66 -0.32
C TYR A 307 -20.75 8.00 0.41
N ASN A 308 -19.92 8.98 0.05
CA ASN A 308 -19.93 10.34 0.59
C ASN A 308 -20.77 11.31 -0.27
N MET A 309 -21.31 10.86 -1.41
CA MET A 309 -22.03 11.74 -2.33
C MET A 309 -23.26 12.40 -1.68
N VAL A 310 -23.95 11.70 -0.76
CA VAL A 310 -25.06 12.25 0.02
C VAL A 310 -24.61 13.47 0.83
N GLU A 311 -23.55 13.33 1.62
CA GLU A 311 -23.03 14.41 2.47
C GLU A 311 -22.51 15.58 1.61
N HIS A 312 -21.81 15.27 0.52
CA HIS A 312 -21.35 16.28 -0.43
C HIS A 312 -22.51 17.09 -1.04
N ILE A 313 -23.64 16.45 -1.40
CA ILE A 313 -24.80 17.18 -1.92
C ILE A 313 -25.47 18.02 -0.85
N LEU A 314 -25.59 17.50 0.38
CA LEU A 314 -26.20 18.24 1.49
C LEU A 314 -25.40 19.50 1.86
N THR A 315 -24.09 19.49 1.65
CA THR A 315 -23.16 20.58 1.99
C THR A 315 -22.94 21.55 0.83
N GLU A 316 -22.62 21.04 -0.36
CA GLU A 316 -22.22 21.86 -1.52
C GLU A 316 -23.39 22.19 -2.46
N HIS A 317 -24.52 21.47 -2.37
CA HIS A 317 -25.64 21.57 -3.31
C HIS A 317 -26.97 21.75 -2.59
N GLU A 318 -27.05 22.78 -1.74
CA GLU A 318 -28.16 22.91 -0.79
C GLU A 318 -29.57 23.00 -1.42
N GLY A 319 -29.65 23.42 -2.69
CA GLY A 319 -30.89 23.55 -3.44
C GLY A 319 -31.53 22.23 -3.89
N TYR A 320 -30.87 21.09 -3.69
CA TYR A 320 -31.39 19.78 -4.10
C TYR A 320 -31.97 18.99 -2.93
N ALA A 321 -33.09 18.32 -3.18
CA ALA A 321 -33.66 17.34 -2.27
C ALA A 321 -32.82 16.06 -2.33
N VAL A 322 -32.47 15.53 -1.15
CA VAL A 322 -31.70 14.30 -0.96
C VAL A 322 -32.55 13.31 -0.17
N PRO A 323 -33.10 12.28 -0.80
CA PRO A 323 -34.08 11.41 -0.16
C PRO A 323 -33.58 10.71 1.09
N GLY A 324 -34.45 10.69 2.11
CA GLY A 324 -34.13 10.24 3.46
C GLY A 324 -33.31 11.23 4.30
N HIS A 325 -32.88 12.37 3.74
CA HIS A 325 -32.04 13.36 4.43
C HIS A 325 -32.60 14.79 4.34
N ARG A 326 -33.07 15.20 3.17
CA ARG A 326 -33.63 16.52 2.87
C ARG A 326 -34.74 16.39 1.85
N GLU A 327 -35.98 16.57 2.29
CA GLU A 327 -37.18 16.45 1.43
C GLU A 327 -37.48 17.75 0.64
N ILE A 328 -36.87 18.87 1.02
CA ILE A 328 -37.10 20.19 0.41
C ILE A 328 -35.99 20.49 -0.60
N GLY A 329 -36.36 20.75 -1.86
CA GLY A 329 -35.41 21.16 -2.91
C GLY A 329 -35.82 20.66 -4.29
N ALA A 330 -35.02 20.98 -5.30
CA ALA A 330 -35.14 20.42 -6.63
C ALA A 330 -34.79 18.93 -6.64
N ALA A 331 -35.44 18.14 -7.49
CA ALA A 331 -35.08 16.73 -7.65
C ALA A 331 -33.65 16.59 -8.20
N LEU A 332 -32.91 15.61 -7.70
CA LEU A 332 -31.56 15.31 -8.20
C LEU A 332 -31.59 14.84 -9.66
N PRO A 333 -30.62 15.26 -10.49
CA PRO A 333 -30.45 14.68 -11.81
C PRO A 333 -30.25 13.17 -11.73
N GLU A 334 -30.83 12.44 -12.69
CA GLU A 334 -30.81 10.97 -12.70
C GLU A 334 -29.39 10.38 -12.63
N GLY A 335 -28.40 10.99 -13.28
CA GLY A 335 -27.01 10.53 -13.22
C GLY A 335 -26.40 10.61 -11.81
N VAL A 336 -26.63 11.73 -11.11
CA VAL A 336 -26.18 11.93 -9.73
C VAL A 336 -26.88 10.95 -8.80
N TRP A 337 -28.18 10.77 -9.02
CA TRP A 337 -28.99 9.81 -8.30
C TRP A 337 -28.50 8.36 -8.42
N LEU A 338 -28.31 7.89 -9.65
CA LEU A 338 -27.83 6.54 -9.94
C LEU A 338 -26.46 6.28 -9.31
N THR A 339 -25.63 7.33 -9.23
CA THR A 339 -24.32 7.27 -8.57
C THR A 339 -24.44 7.08 -7.06
N MET A 340 -25.43 7.69 -6.40
CA MET A 340 -25.66 7.54 -4.95
C MET A 340 -26.33 6.22 -4.56
N LYS A 341 -27.09 5.63 -5.49
CA LYS A 341 -27.92 4.45 -5.21
C LYS A 341 -27.06 3.23 -4.87
N LEU A 342 -27.19 2.71 -3.65
CA LEU A 342 -26.57 1.44 -3.24
C LEU A 342 -27.31 0.23 -3.85
N GLU A 343 -26.57 -0.80 -4.27
CA GLU A 343 -27.17 -2.05 -4.75
C GLU A 343 -27.67 -2.92 -3.58
N GLU A 344 -28.70 -3.74 -3.82
CA GLU A 344 -29.28 -4.62 -2.79
C GLU A 344 -28.23 -5.55 -2.15
N LEU A 345 -27.28 -6.03 -2.96
CA LEU A 345 -26.18 -6.87 -2.47
C LEU A 345 -25.26 -6.13 -1.50
N GLU A 346 -24.93 -4.86 -1.77
CA GLU A 346 -24.11 -4.03 -0.87
C GLU A 346 -24.84 -3.79 0.45
N GLN A 347 -26.13 -3.44 0.37
CA GLN A 347 -26.95 -3.16 1.54
C GLN A 347 -27.12 -4.41 2.42
N LYS A 348 -27.38 -5.56 1.80
CA LYS A 348 -27.46 -6.85 2.48
C LYS A 348 -26.11 -7.23 3.13
N ALA A 349 -24.99 -7.04 2.43
CA ALA A 349 -23.67 -7.35 2.95
C ALA A 349 -23.28 -6.44 4.13
N ALA A 350 -23.69 -5.17 4.09
CA ALA A 350 -23.51 -4.23 5.19
C ALA A 350 -24.42 -4.56 6.39
N GLY A 351 -25.46 -5.40 6.21
CA GLY A 351 -26.43 -5.72 7.26
C GLY A 351 -27.45 -4.62 7.47
N ILE A 352 -27.70 -3.79 6.44
CA ILE A 352 -28.74 -2.77 6.48
C ILE A 352 -30.10 -3.48 6.55
N PRO A 353 -31.01 -3.10 7.46
CA PRO A 353 -32.38 -3.64 7.48
C PRO A 353 -33.13 -3.29 6.20
N ARG A 354 -33.98 -4.20 5.70
CA ARG A 354 -34.73 -3.99 4.45
C ARG A 354 -35.65 -2.78 4.50
N GLU A 355 -36.13 -2.42 5.68
CA GLU A 355 -36.98 -1.26 5.93
C GLU A 355 -36.21 0.06 5.74
N ARG A 356 -34.88 0.02 5.87
CA ARG A 356 -33.97 1.13 5.59
C ARG A 356 -33.38 1.07 4.19
N PHE A 357 -33.73 0.05 3.40
CA PHE A 357 -33.32 0.04 2.01
C PHE A 357 -33.92 1.26 1.35
N GLN A 358 -33.07 2.01 0.67
CA GLN A 358 -33.50 3.12 -0.19
C GLN A 358 -34.25 2.54 -1.39
N VAL A 359 -35.47 2.04 -1.16
CA VAL A 359 -36.43 1.68 -2.20
C VAL A 359 -37.11 2.96 -2.63
N LEU A 360 -36.32 3.84 -3.21
CA LEU A 360 -36.87 5.06 -3.77
C LEU A 360 -37.40 4.71 -5.15
N PRO A 361 -38.70 4.95 -5.42
CA PRO A 361 -39.18 4.91 -6.79
C PRO A 361 -38.28 5.85 -7.60
N PRO A 362 -37.94 5.53 -8.86
CA PRO A 362 -37.30 6.48 -9.76
C PRO A 362 -38.04 7.81 -9.60
N PRO A 363 -37.35 8.97 -9.50
CA PRO A 363 -38.02 10.25 -9.33
C PRO A 363 -39.14 10.26 -10.34
N ALA A 364 -40.38 10.14 -9.84
CA ALA A 364 -41.53 10.03 -10.71
C ALA A 364 -41.38 11.27 -11.57
N MET A 365 -41.16 11.09 -12.88
CA MET A 365 -41.23 12.21 -13.79
C MET A 365 -42.52 12.88 -13.38
N VAL A 366 -42.42 14.07 -12.79
CA VAL A 366 -43.56 14.86 -12.42
C VAL A 366 -44.17 15.12 -13.78
N THR A 367 -45.06 14.22 -14.20
CA THR A 367 -45.96 14.44 -15.31
C THR A 367 -46.79 15.56 -14.75
N THR A 368 -46.31 16.79 -15.00
CA THR A 368 -47.09 18.00 -14.95
C THR A 368 -48.37 17.63 -15.67
N HIS A 369 -49.39 17.39 -14.87
CA HIS A 369 -50.65 16.85 -15.30
C HIS A 369 -51.39 18.02 -15.95
N ASP A 370 -50.91 18.44 -17.12
CA ASP A 370 -51.70 19.22 -18.05
C ASP A 370 -52.76 18.25 -18.59
N LYS A 371 -53.89 18.27 -17.89
CA LYS A 371 -55.15 17.78 -18.41
C LYS A 371 -55.45 18.56 -19.68
N GLU A 372 -55.43 17.92 -20.84
CA GLU A 372 -56.63 17.85 -21.68
C GLU A 372 -56.50 16.85 -22.85
N ASN A 373 -57.47 15.93 -22.86
CA ASN A 373 -58.11 15.30 -24.01
C ASN A 373 -57.38 14.25 -24.87
N ASN A 374 -57.97 13.05 -24.77
CA ASN A 374 -58.38 12.13 -25.85
C ASN A 374 -57.70 10.75 -25.99
N PRO A 375 -58.45 9.75 -26.53
CA PRO A 375 -58.49 8.41 -25.94
C PRO A 375 -57.78 7.30 -26.75
N ILE A 376 -57.48 6.23 -26.01
CA ILE A 376 -57.55 4.78 -26.34
C ILE A 376 -57.35 4.40 -27.82
N VAL A 377 -56.26 3.68 -28.13
CA VAL A 377 -56.31 2.44 -28.94
C VAL A 377 -55.25 1.43 -28.48
N SER A 378 -55.72 0.18 -28.40
CA SER A 378 -55.09 -1.10 -28.07
C SER A 378 -54.00 -1.57 -29.06
N GLY A 379 -53.05 -2.40 -28.59
CA GLY A 379 -52.10 -3.07 -29.48
C GLY A 379 -51.12 -4.01 -28.76
N SER A 380 -51.59 -5.20 -28.37
CA SER A 380 -50.73 -6.27 -27.83
C SER A 380 -50.08 -7.06 -28.98
N ARG A 381 -48.73 -7.13 -29.01
CA ARG A 381 -48.00 -8.13 -29.81
C ARG A 381 -46.95 -8.84 -28.93
N LYS A 382 -47.20 -10.13 -28.71
CA LYS A 382 -46.22 -11.12 -28.25
C LYS A 382 -45.17 -11.35 -29.35
N LEU A 383 -43.89 -11.30 -28.97
CA LEU A 383 -42.79 -11.88 -29.76
C LEU A 383 -42.06 -12.90 -28.89
N LYS A 384 -42.02 -14.11 -29.41
CA LYS A 384 -41.45 -15.33 -28.84
C LYS A 384 -40.08 -15.52 -29.50
N CYS A 385 -39.00 -15.43 -28.74
CA CYS A 385 -37.67 -15.82 -29.19
C CYS A 385 -37.17 -17.03 -28.38
N SER A 386 -36.96 -18.13 -29.09
CA SER A 386 -36.26 -19.34 -28.65
C SER A 386 -34.75 -19.12 -28.73
N GLY A 387 -34.04 -19.39 -27.62
CA GLY A 387 -32.58 -19.42 -27.56
C GLY A 387 -32.10 -20.81 -27.14
N THR A 388 -31.49 -21.52 -28.09
CA THR A 388 -30.71 -22.75 -27.89
C THR A 388 -29.23 -22.36 -27.84
N GLN A 389 -28.45 -22.86 -26.88
CA GLN A 389 -27.11 -23.46 -27.04
C GLN A 389 -26.44 -23.68 -25.65
N ILE A 390 -26.12 -24.94 -25.27
CA ILE A 390 -24.86 -25.69 -25.48
C ILE A 390 -23.71 -25.19 -24.60
N GLY A 391 -23.27 -26.07 -23.70
CA GLY A 391 -22.20 -25.84 -22.73
C GLY A 391 -20.79 -26.14 -23.23
N THR A 392 -19.82 -26.01 -22.33
CA THR A 392 -18.93 -27.10 -21.87
C THR A 392 -17.89 -26.53 -20.91
N SER A 393 -17.74 -27.22 -19.78
CA SER A 393 -16.76 -26.96 -18.73
C SER A 393 -15.42 -27.65 -19.00
N ARG A 394 -14.31 -27.02 -18.63
CA ARG A 394 -13.03 -27.70 -18.40
C ARG A 394 -12.29 -27.05 -17.22
N PRO A 395 -11.82 -27.81 -16.22
CA PRO A 395 -10.89 -27.30 -15.22
C PRO A 395 -9.47 -27.84 -15.47
N SER A 396 -8.47 -26.99 -15.30
CA SER A 396 -7.06 -27.39 -15.19
C SER A 396 -6.51 -26.98 -13.83
N LYS A 397 -6.24 -27.98 -12.99
CA LYS A 397 -5.48 -27.87 -11.74
C LYS A 397 -3.98 -27.97 -12.07
N LYS A 398 -3.17 -27.03 -11.59
CA LYS A 398 -1.71 -27.20 -11.40
C LYS A 398 -1.38 -26.97 -9.93
N ALA A 399 -0.57 -27.88 -9.37
CA ALA A 399 -0.08 -27.84 -8.01
C ALA A 399 1.10 -26.88 -7.89
N HIS A 400 1.14 -26.09 -6.81
CA HIS A 400 2.26 -25.21 -6.45
C HIS A 400 3.17 -25.91 -5.44
N ALA A 401 4.48 -25.83 -5.69
CA ALA A 401 5.55 -26.20 -4.76
C ALA A 401 5.66 -25.17 -3.62
N ALA A 402 6.02 -25.65 -2.42
CA ALA A 402 6.08 -24.86 -1.19
C ALA A 402 7.29 -23.91 -1.18
N SER A 403 7.02 -22.60 -1.11
CA SER A 403 8.01 -21.56 -0.83
C SER A 403 8.15 -21.38 0.69
N SER A 404 9.37 -21.55 1.21
CA SER A 404 9.71 -21.23 2.59
C SER A 404 9.69 -19.71 2.80
N ARG A 405 8.84 -19.24 3.72
CA ARG A 405 8.71 -17.82 4.05
C ARG A 405 9.83 -17.37 4.98
N LEU A 406 10.45 -16.23 4.67
CA LEU A 406 11.27 -15.49 5.63
C LEU A 406 10.39 -14.98 6.79
N GLN A 407 10.84 -15.19 8.03
CA GLN A 407 10.21 -14.63 9.22
C GLN A 407 11.03 -13.43 9.71
N VAL A 408 10.39 -12.27 9.79
CA VAL A 408 10.88 -11.15 10.59
C VAL A 408 10.36 -11.38 12.01
N SER A 409 11.27 -11.64 12.96
CA SER A 409 10.92 -11.81 14.37
C SER A 409 11.31 -10.56 15.15
N PHE A 410 10.33 -9.96 15.83
CA PHE A 410 10.57 -8.93 16.84
C PHE A 410 10.88 -9.63 18.15
N SER A 411 12.13 -9.56 18.61
CA SER A 411 12.52 -10.07 19.93
C SER A 411 12.77 -8.88 20.85
N ALA A 412 11.99 -8.79 21.94
CA ALA A 412 12.29 -7.87 23.02
C ALA A 412 13.54 -8.37 23.75
N VAL A 413 14.67 -7.70 23.54
CA VAL A 413 15.86 -7.90 24.39
C VAL A 413 15.54 -7.19 25.71
N THR A 414 15.46 -7.97 26.79
CA THR A 414 15.27 -7.48 28.16
C THR A 414 16.62 -7.18 28.82
#